data_AF-A0A6V7LFM6-F1
#
_entry.id   AF-A0A6V7LFM6-F1
#
_cell.length_a   1.000
_cell.length_b   1.000
_cell.length_c   1.000
_cell.angle_alpha   90.00
_cell.angle_beta   90.00
_cell.angle_gamma   90.00
#
_symmetry.space_group_name_H-M   'P 1'
#
loop_
_entity.id
_entity.type
_entity.pdbx_description
1 polymer ?
#
loop_
_entity_poly.entity_id
_entity_poly.type
_entity_poly.pdbx_seq_one_letter_code
_entity_poly.pdbx_strand_id
1 'polypeptide(L)' 'GQSDIVNILIQYGAAVNIQSQNGFTPLYMAAQENHDHVVKMLLSNGANQSLATE' A
#
# COMPACT_ATOMS: atom_id res chain seq x y z
N GLY A 1 6.93 -13.76 -3.88
CA GLY A 1 6.86 -12.47 -3.17
C GLY A 1 5.41 -12.14 -2.89
N GLN A 2 5.13 -11.21 -1.97
CA GLN A 2 3.74 -10.89 -1.57
C GLN A 2 2.99 -9.99 -2.58
N SER A 3 3.66 -9.55 -3.66
CA SER A 3 3.10 -8.63 -4.68
C SER A 3 1.86 -9.17 -5.40
N ASP A 4 1.80 -10.47 -5.71
CA ASP A 4 0.64 -11.07 -6.40
C ASP A 4 -0.61 -11.02 -5.51
N ILE A 5 -0.43 -11.21 -4.20
CA ILE A 5 -1.51 -11.12 -3.22
C ILE A 5 -2.01 -9.68 -3.12
N VAL A 6 -1.11 -8.69 -3.09
CA VAL A 6 -1.48 -7.27 -3.10
C VAL A 6 -2.29 -6.94 -4.35
N ASN A 7 -1.89 -7.44 -5.52
CA ASN A 7 -2.60 -7.20 -6.77
C ASN A 7 -4.03 -7.78 -6.74
N ILE A 8 -4.19 -9.01 -6.24
CA ILE A 8 -5.52 -9.62 -6.07
C ILE A 8 -6.39 -8.76 -5.15
N LEU A 9 -5.87 -8.31 -4.02
CA LEU A 9 -6.65 -7.47 -3.10
C LEU A 9 -7.11 -6.16 -3.75
N ILE A 10 -6.22 -5.48 -4.47
CA ILE A 10 -6.57 -4.24 -5.19
C ILE A 10 -7.63 -4.51 -6.27
N GLN A 11 -7.50 -5.59 -7.05
CA GLN A 11 -8.48 -5.97 -8.07
C GLN A 11 -9.88 -6.23 -7.49
N TYR A 12 -9.95 -6.71 -6.24
CA TYR A 12 -11.20 -6.93 -5.52
C TYR A 12 -11.67 -5.72 -4.69
N GLY A 13 -11.10 -4.53 -4.94
CA GLY A 13 -11.58 -3.27 -4.37
C GLY A 13 -10.98 -2.91 -3.01
N ALA A 14 -9.83 -3.49 -2.63
CA ALA A 14 -9.13 -3.05 -1.44
C ALA A 14 -8.76 -1.55 -1.52
N ALA A 15 -9.06 -0.80 -0.46
CA ALA A 15 -8.73 0.61 -0.38
C ALA A 15 -7.22 0.81 -0.17
N VAL A 16 -6.54 1.37 -1.18
CA VAL A 16 -5.07 1.55 -1.17
C VAL A 16 -4.54 2.59 -0.17
N ASN A 17 -5.45 3.42 0.37
CA ASN A 17 -5.14 4.53 1.27
C ASN A 17 -5.66 4.32 2.69
N ILE A 18 -6.23 3.16 3.01
CA ILE A 18 -6.76 2.91 4.35
C ILE A 18 -5.63 2.88 5.38
N GLN A 19 -5.81 3.53 6.52
CA GLN A 19 -4.85 3.46 7.62
C GLN A 19 -5.14 2.24 8.49
N SER A 20 -4.08 1.60 8.97
CA SER A 20 -4.16 0.60 10.04
C SER A 20 -4.58 1.26 11.36
N GLN A 21 -4.82 0.46 12.39
CA GLN A 21 -5.13 0.97 13.74
C GLN A 21 -4.02 1.88 14.31
N ASN A 22 -2.79 1.72 13.82
CA ASN A 22 -1.63 2.53 14.19
C ASN A 22 -1.38 3.69 13.22
N GLY A 23 -2.33 4.03 12.34
CA GLY A 23 -2.20 5.17 11.42
C GLY A 23 -1.34 4.92 10.16
N PHE A 24 -0.74 3.74 9.99
CA PHE A 24 0.08 3.44 8.82
C PHE A 24 -0.74 3.02 7.60
N THR A 25 -0.41 3.56 6.44
CA THR A 25 -0.98 3.15 5.14
C THR A 25 -0.26 1.93 4.56
N PRO A 26 -0.87 1.18 3.62
CA PRO A 26 -0.19 0.14 2.86
C PRO A 26 1.11 0.63 2.21
N LEU A 27 1.13 1.87 1.71
CA LEU A 27 2.30 2.47 1.07
C LEU A 27 3.44 2.68 2.07
N TYR A 28 3.14 3.18 3.27
CA TYR A 28 4.12 3.33 4.34
C TYR A 28 4.77 1.98 4.70
N MET A 29 3.94 0.95 4.95
CA MET A 29 4.42 -0.38 5.32
C MET A 29 5.30 -0.99 4.21
N ALA A 30 4.88 -0.86 2.95
CA ALA A 30 5.66 -1.35 1.82
C ALA A 30 7.02 -0.66 1.68
N ALA A 31 7.08 0.66 1.92
CA ALA A 31 8.34 1.41 1.89
C ALA A 31 9.26 1.04 3.06
N GLN A 32 8.70 0.90 4.27
CA GLN A 32 9.45 0.56 5.48
C GLN A 32 10.07 -0.85 5.44
N GLU A 33 9.43 -1.78 4.73
CA GLU A 33 9.90 -3.16 4.52
C GLU A 33 10.71 -3.36 3.22
N ASN A 34 11.05 -2.28 2.49
CA ASN A 34 11.79 -2.33 1.22
C ASN A 34 11.11 -3.18 0.12
N HIS A 35 9.78 -3.17 0.06
CA HIS A 35 9.00 -3.90 -0.93
C HIS A 35 8.76 -3.08 -2.22
N ASP A 36 9.82 -2.80 -3.00
CA ASP A 36 9.77 -1.92 -4.18
C ASP A 36 8.64 -2.23 -5.17
N HIS A 37 8.38 -3.50 -5.44
CA HIS A 37 7.31 -3.91 -6.36
C HIS A 37 5.91 -3.53 -5.82
N VAL A 38 5.70 -3.67 -4.51
CA VAL A 38 4.44 -3.31 -3.85
C VAL A 38 4.28 -1.80 -3.83
N VAL A 39 5.34 -1.03 -3.57
CA VAL A 39 5.32 0.44 -3.64
C VAL A 39 4.89 0.91 -5.03
N LYS A 40 5.54 0.41 -6.09
CA LYS A 40 5.17 0.77 -7.48
C LYS A 40 3.72 0.42 -7.78
N MET A 41 3.24 -0.73 -7.33
CA MET A 41 1.86 -1.17 -7.54
C MET A 41 0.85 -0.27 -6.82
N LEU A 42 1.09 0.05 -5.55
CA LEU A 42 0.22 0.94 -4.77
C LEU A 42 0.15 2.34 -5.38
N LEU A 43 1.29 2.92 -5.77
CA LEU A 43 1.34 4.23 -6.45
C LEU A 43 0.59 4.22 -7.78
N SER A 44 0.73 3.14 -8.57
CA SER A 44 0.01 2.98 -9.83
C SER A 44 -1.51 2.86 -9.66
N ASN A 45 -1.97 2.50 -8.46
CA ASN A 45 -3.37 2.38 -8.09
C ASN A 45 -3.88 3.54 -7.22
N GLY A 46 -3.16 4.67 -7.17
CA GLY A 46 -3.63 5.90 -6.53
C GLY A 46 -3.37 5.98 -5.02
N ALA A 47 -2.39 5.23 -4.50
CA ALA A 47 -1.90 5.46 -3.15
C ALA A 47 -1.31 6.88 -3.05
N ASN A 48 -1.70 7.62 -2.02
CA ASN A 48 -1.28 8.99 -1.80
C ASN A 48 -0.04 9.05 -0.89
N GLN A 49 1.11 9.45 -1.45
CA GLN A 49 2.37 9.56 -0.71
C GLN A 49 2.41 10.69 0.33
N SER A 50 1.41 11.58 0.33
CA SER A 50 1.32 12.70 1.30
C SER A 50 0.31 12.44 2.41
N LEU A 51 -0.29 11.24 2.49
CA LEU A 51 -1.16 10.91 3.62
C LEU A 51 -0.35 10.89 4.90
N ALA A 52 -0.85 11.61 5.91
CA ALA A 52 -0.23 11.60 7.23
C ALA A 52 -0.26 10.17 7.80
N THR A 53 0.84 9.78 8.43
CA THR A 53 0.96 8.57 9.22
C THR A 53 1.46 8.97 10.60
N GLU A 54 1.13 8.17 11.62
CA GLU A 54 1.62 8.38 13.00
C GLU A 54 3.14 8.17 13.13
#